data_AF-A0A1Q2TZZ7-F1
#
_entry.id   AF-A0A1Q2TZZ7-F1
#
_cell.length_a   1.000
_cell.length_b   1.000
_cell.length_c   1.000
_cell.angle_alpha   90.00
_cell.angle_beta   90.00
_cell.angle_gamma   90.00
#
_symmetry.space_group_name_H-M   'P 1'
#
loop_
_entity.id
_entity.type
_entity.pdbx_description
1 polymer ?
#
loop_
_entity_poly.entity_id
_entity_poly.type
_entity_poly.pdbx_seq_one_letter_code
_entity_poly.pdbx_strand_id
1 'polypeptide(L)'
;MSLPPDQTAATKQKKQKFWQKIILFIGAGSFAATAMVPVIGGIVESMNQSATTEIGQADQEAQLKEQEAGLVAVLEREPDNVNALQGLVQVRLALGDLEGARPHLARLVELYPEEQVLQDLLAQVDENLGRTETSPTTNTTDAP
;
A
#
# COMPACT_ATOMS: atom_id res chain seq x y z
N MET A 1 -18.10 50.61 -35.54
CA MET A 1 -18.10 49.28 -36.17
C MET A 1 -17.57 48.30 -35.14
N SER A 2 -18.46 47.43 -34.65
CA SER A 2 -18.24 46.16 -33.92
C SER A 2 -17.75 46.17 -32.46
N LEU A 3 -18.65 45.66 -31.60
CA LEU A 3 -18.49 45.15 -30.23
C LEU A 3 -17.91 43.71 -30.22
N PRO A 4 -17.48 43.16 -29.06
CA PRO A 4 -16.64 41.96 -28.86
C PRO A 4 -17.46 40.65 -28.73
N PRO A 5 -16.88 39.43 -28.58
CA PRO A 5 -16.54 38.92 -27.23
C PRO A 5 -15.43 37.81 -27.16
N ASP A 6 -14.99 37.53 -25.93
CA ASP A 6 -14.77 36.20 -25.34
C ASP A 6 -13.92 35.12 -26.06
N GLN A 7 -12.81 34.73 -25.41
CA GLN A 7 -12.42 33.32 -25.34
C GLN A 7 -12.16 32.93 -23.87
N THR A 8 -13.27 32.61 -23.20
CA THR A 8 -13.48 31.37 -22.46
C THR A 8 -12.34 30.34 -22.41
N ALA A 9 -12.24 29.78 -21.20
CA ALA A 9 -12.10 28.36 -20.91
C ALA A 9 -10.71 27.70 -20.97
N ALA A 10 -10.33 27.19 -19.79
CA ALA A 10 -9.90 25.81 -19.51
C ALA A 10 -8.82 25.21 -20.43
N THR A 11 -7.73 24.67 -19.92
CA THR A 11 -7.77 23.32 -19.34
C THR A 11 -6.41 22.95 -18.73
N LYS A 12 -6.32 22.87 -17.39
CA LYS A 12 -5.29 22.06 -16.72
C LYS A 12 -5.74 20.59 -16.76
N GLN A 13 -5.76 19.98 -17.95
CA GLN A 13 -6.00 18.54 -18.12
C GLN A 13 -4.78 17.89 -18.78
N LYS A 14 -3.71 17.70 -18.00
CA LYS A 14 -2.53 16.93 -18.43
C LYS A 14 -2.20 15.77 -17.48
N LYS A 15 -3.18 15.28 -16.70
CA LYS A 15 -3.02 14.14 -15.77
C LYS A 15 -3.74 12.86 -16.21
N GLN A 16 -4.66 12.93 -17.18
CA GLN A 16 -5.45 11.77 -17.64
C GLN A 16 -4.77 10.88 -18.70
N LYS A 17 -3.80 11.42 -19.46
CA LYS A 17 -3.10 10.64 -20.50
C LYS A 17 -2.14 9.58 -19.94
N PHE A 18 -1.77 9.69 -18.66
CA PHE A 18 -0.94 8.71 -17.97
C PHE A 18 -1.78 7.52 -17.47
N TRP A 19 -2.92 7.81 -16.86
CA TRP A 19 -3.84 6.78 -16.35
C TRP A 19 -4.48 5.93 -17.45
N GLN A 20 -4.69 6.49 -18.66
CA GLN A 20 -5.13 5.69 -19.81
C GLN A 20 -4.08 4.70 -20.32
N LYS A 21 -2.78 4.94 -20.10
CA LYS A 21 -1.73 3.98 -20.48
C LYS A 21 -1.60 2.84 -19.46
N ILE A 22 -1.86 3.11 -18.18
CA ILE A 22 -1.84 2.10 -17.11
C ILE A 22 -2.97 1.07 -17.27
N ILE A 23 -4.17 1.52 -17.64
CA ILE A 23 -5.31 0.61 -17.85
C ILE A 23 -5.07 -0.35 -19.04
N LEU A 24 -4.26 0.05 -20.03
CA LEU A 24 -3.98 -0.79 -21.20
C LEU A 24 -2.98 -1.93 -20.92
N PHE A 25 -2.13 -1.82 -19.89
CA PHE A 25 -1.15 -2.86 -19.55
C PHE A 25 -1.66 -3.91 -18.54
N ILE A 26 -2.76 -3.65 -17.82
CA ILE A 26 -3.40 -4.63 -16.93
C ILE A 26 -4.22 -5.66 -17.74
N GLY A 27 -4.51 -5.38 -19.01
CA GLY A 27 -5.30 -6.25 -19.89
C GLY A 27 -4.61 -7.48 -20.47
N ALA A 28 -3.32 -7.71 -20.17
CA ALA A 28 -2.56 -8.86 -20.68
C ALA A 28 -2.23 -9.92 -19.59
N GLY A 29 -2.83 -9.80 -18.40
CA GLY A 29 -2.85 -10.82 -17.35
C GLY A 29 -4.17 -11.59 -17.31
N SER A 30 -4.54 -12.20 -18.44
CA SER A 30 -5.62 -13.19 -18.57
C SER A 30 -5.49 -14.26 -17.46
N PHE A 31 -6.52 -14.51 -16.66
CA PHE A 31 -7.60 -15.47 -16.93
C PHE A 31 -7.45 -16.76 -16.09
N ALA A 32 -8.04 -16.72 -14.89
CA ALA A 32 -8.53 -17.89 -14.18
C ALA A 32 -9.90 -17.58 -13.54
N ALA A 33 -10.78 -16.93 -14.30
CA ALA A 33 -12.18 -16.73 -13.93
C ALA A 33 -13.02 -17.89 -14.45
N THR A 34 -12.79 -19.12 -13.98
CA THR A 34 -13.77 -20.20 -14.14
C THR A 34 -13.56 -21.29 -13.08
N ALA A 35 -14.35 -21.21 -12.01
CA ALA A 35 -14.96 -22.41 -11.44
C ALA A 35 -16.35 -22.05 -10.89
N MET A 36 -17.34 -22.19 -11.79
CA MET A 36 -18.73 -22.57 -11.51
C MET A 36 -19.65 -21.58 -10.76
N VAL A 37 -20.50 -20.90 -11.53
CA VAL A 37 -21.83 -20.44 -11.10
C VAL A 37 -22.85 -21.51 -11.49
N PRO A 38 -23.89 -21.76 -10.66
CA PRO A 38 -25.22 -21.87 -11.22
C PRO A 38 -26.25 -20.96 -10.53
N VAL A 39 -26.78 -20.03 -11.33
CA VAL A 39 -28.19 -19.61 -11.44
C VAL A 39 -28.86 -18.89 -10.24
N ILE A 40 -28.59 -17.58 -10.19
CA ILE A 40 -29.50 -16.43 -10.08
C ILE A 40 -30.79 -16.65 -9.24
N GLY A 41 -30.70 -16.20 -8.00
CA GLY A 41 -31.81 -15.91 -7.09
C GLY A 41 -31.32 -15.43 -5.72
N GLY A 42 -30.19 -16.00 -5.27
CA GLY A 42 -29.56 -15.75 -3.96
C GLY A 42 -28.17 -15.07 -4.00
N ILE A 43 -27.87 -14.32 -5.06
CA ILE A 43 -26.52 -13.78 -5.34
C ILE A 43 -26.22 -12.47 -4.56
N VAL A 44 -27.20 -11.86 -3.90
CA VAL A 44 -26.99 -10.69 -3.02
C VAL A 44 -27.03 -11.05 -1.52
N GLU A 45 -27.74 -12.11 -1.13
CA GLU A 45 -27.86 -12.55 0.27
C GLU A 45 -26.56 -13.19 0.79
N SER A 46 -25.74 -13.79 -0.09
CA SER A 46 -24.49 -14.49 0.29
C SER A 46 -23.26 -13.58 0.41
N MET A 47 -23.37 -12.29 0.05
CA MET A 47 -22.32 -11.29 0.34
C MET A 47 -22.57 -10.55 1.67
N ASN A 48 -23.68 -10.86 2.36
CA ASN A 48 -24.02 -10.31 3.67
C ASN A 48 -24.02 -11.37 4.78
N GLN A 49 -23.42 -12.55 4.55
CA GLN A 49 -23.08 -13.45 5.64
C GLN A 49 -21.91 -12.84 6.41
N SER A 50 -22.30 -12.04 7.41
CA SER A 50 -21.52 -11.69 8.57
C SER A 50 -20.97 -12.99 9.19
N ALA A 51 -19.78 -13.41 8.74
CA ALA A 51 -19.01 -14.45 9.37
C ALA A 51 -17.86 -13.78 10.14
N THR A 52 -18.11 -13.59 11.43
CA THR A 52 -17.14 -13.60 12.53
C THR A 52 -15.99 -12.59 12.47
N THR A 53 -16.17 -11.50 13.20
CA THR A 53 -15.22 -10.40 13.47
C THR A 53 -13.92 -10.81 14.22
N GLU A 54 -13.57 -12.08 14.33
CA GLU A 54 -12.31 -12.51 15.00
C GLU A 54 -11.43 -13.46 14.17
N ILE A 55 -11.88 -13.92 12.99
CA ILE A 55 -11.10 -14.83 12.13
C ILE A 55 -10.37 -14.07 11.00
N GLY A 56 -10.79 -12.84 10.68
CA GLY A 56 -10.24 -12.08 9.55
C GLY A 56 -8.87 -11.44 9.77
N GLN A 57 -8.46 -11.18 11.03
CA GLN A 57 -7.18 -10.49 11.30
C GLN A 57 -5.97 -11.43 11.20
N ALA A 58 -6.08 -12.65 11.73
CA ALA A 58 -5.01 -13.65 11.66
C ALA A 58 -4.78 -14.12 10.21
N ASP A 59 -5.86 -14.32 9.45
CA ASP A 59 -5.78 -14.68 8.03
C ASP A 59 -5.20 -13.53 7.18
N GLN A 60 -5.50 -12.28 7.52
CA GLN A 60 -4.94 -11.12 6.84
C GLN A 60 -3.44 -10.93 7.14
N GLU A 61 -3.01 -11.14 8.39
CA GLU A 61 -1.59 -11.12 8.75
C GLU A 61 -0.81 -12.23 8.04
N ALA A 62 -1.38 -13.43 7.94
CA ALA A 62 -0.77 -14.54 7.21
C ALA A 62 -0.60 -14.23 5.72
N GLN A 63 -1.60 -13.62 5.08
CA GLN A 63 -1.51 -13.18 3.68
C GLN A 63 -0.44 -12.10 3.47
N LEU A 64 -0.33 -11.15 4.40
CA LEU A 64 0.71 -10.12 4.35
C LEU A 64 2.11 -10.74 4.49
N LYS A 65 2.31 -11.72 5.36
CA LYS A 65 3.58 -12.45 5.50
C LYS A 65 3.94 -13.26 4.26
N GLU A 66 2.96 -13.87 3.60
CA GLU A 66 3.18 -14.56 2.32
C GLU A 66 3.59 -13.56 1.22
N GLN A 67 2.92 -12.41 1.16
CA GLN A 67 3.27 -11.34 0.24
C GLN A 67 4.67 -10.79 0.51
N GLU A 68 5.04 -10.59 1.78
CA GLU A 68 6.39 -10.21 2.20
C GLU A 68 7.43 -11.19 1.62
N ALA A 69 7.23 -12.49 1.79
CA ALA A 69 8.17 -13.50 1.31
C ALA A 69 8.38 -13.41 -0.21
N GLY A 70 7.30 -13.21 -0.98
CA GLY A 70 7.38 -13.01 -2.42
C GLY A 70 8.17 -11.76 -2.81
N LEU A 71 7.97 -10.65 -2.10
CA LEU A 71 8.68 -9.39 -2.33
C LEU A 71 10.16 -9.48 -1.97
N VAL A 72 10.49 -10.14 -0.85
CA VAL A 72 11.88 -10.41 -0.45
C VAL A 72 12.59 -11.23 -1.54
N ALA A 73 11.96 -12.28 -2.05
CA ALA A 73 12.54 -13.10 -3.13
C ALA A 73 12.80 -12.29 -4.42
N VAL A 74 12.00 -11.26 -4.70
CA VAL A 74 12.27 -10.33 -5.81
C VAL A 74 13.48 -9.46 -5.50
N LEU A 75 13.58 -8.89 -4.29
CA LEU A 75 14.70 -8.02 -3.89
C LEU A 75 16.04 -8.74 -3.80
N GLU A 76 16.04 -10.04 -3.50
CA GLU A 76 17.27 -10.86 -3.56
C GLU A 76 17.87 -10.88 -4.97
N ARG A 77 17.03 -10.77 -6.00
CA ARG A 77 17.44 -10.80 -7.41
C ARG A 77 17.63 -9.39 -7.96
N GLU A 78 16.78 -8.47 -7.54
CA GLU A 78 16.71 -7.09 -8.01
C GLU A 78 16.64 -6.13 -6.82
N PRO A 79 17.77 -5.84 -6.16
CA PRO A 79 17.80 -5.09 -4.90
C PRO A 79 17.28 -3.66 -5.02
N ASP A 80 17.32 -3.08 -6.22
CA ASP A 80 16.83 -1.74 -6.52
C ASP A 80 15.48 -1.75 -7.25
N ASN A 81 14.74 -2.88 -7.22
CA ASN A 81 13.41 -2.93 -7.79
C ASN A 81 12.43 -2.12 -6.94
N VAL A 82 12.11 -0.94 -7.45
CA VAL A 82 11.25 0.06 -6.79
C VAL A 82 9.88 -0.51 -6.43
N ASN A 83 9.30 -1.37 -7.27
CA ASN A 83 8.00 -1.97 -6.97
C ASN A 83 8.09 -2.93 -5.78
N ALA A 84 9.16 -3.72 -5.72
CA ALA A 84 9.37 -4.66 -4.63
C ALA A 84 9.71 -3.93 -3.32
N LEU A 85 10.56 -2.90 -3.36
CA LEU A 85 10.85 -2.03 -2.21
C LEU A 85 9.56 -1.37 -1.68
N GLN A 86 8.77 -0.76 -2.56
CA GLN A 86 7.53 -0.09 -2.17
C GLN A 86 6.46 -1.06 -1.65
N GLY A 87 6.36 -2.24 -2.26
CA GLY A 87 5.48 -3.30 -1.77
C GLY A 87 5.90 -3.78 -0.37
N LEU A 88 7.20 -3.97 -0.16
CA LEU A 88 7.73 -4.48 1.11
C LEU A 88 7.55 -3.46 2.24
N VAL A 89 7.78 -2.18 1.96
CA VAL A 89 7.47 -1.10 2.91
C VAL A 89 5.99 -1.13 3.29
N GLN A 90 5.07 -1.18 2.32
CA GLN A 90 3.63 -1.20 2.62
C GLN A 90 3.22 -2.41 3.46
N VAL A 91 3.70 -3.60 3.12
CA VAL A 91 3.41 -4.84 3.86
C VAL A 91 3.93 -4.73 5.29
N ARG A 92 5.17 -4.30 5.48
CA ARG A 92 5.77 -4.18 6.82
C ARG A 92 5.09 -3.11 7.68
N LEU A 93 4.73 -1.96 7.09
CA LEU A 93 3.94 -0.95 7.79
C LEU A 93 2.55 -1.49 8.18
N ALA A 94 1.90 -2.29 7.33
CA ALA A 94 0.61 -2.93 7.65
C ALA A 94 0.73 -3.98 8.76
N LEU A 95 1.87 -4.68 8.83
CA LEU A 95 2.22 -5.60 9.92
C LEU A 95 2.68 -4.88 11.21
N GLY A 96 2.85 -3.56 11.18
CA GLY A 96 3.40 -2.79 12.29
C GLY A 96 4.92 -2.93 12.47
N ASP A 97 5.62 -3.57 11.53
CA ASP A 97 7.07 -3.73 11.52
C ASP A 97 7.76 -2.48 10.98
N LEU A 98 7.79 -1.44 11.80
CA LEU A 98 8.42 -0.16 11.47
C LEU A 98 9.95 -0.31 11.31
N GLU A 99 10.59 -1.08 12.19
CA GLU A 99 12.03 -1.38 12.14
C GLU A 99 12.42 -2.05 10.83
N GLY A 100 11.67 -3.07 10.41
CA GLY A 100 11.90 -3.74 9.14
C GLY A 100 11.52 -2.90 7.92
N ALA A 101 10.53 -2.01 8.00
CA ALA A 101 10.15 -1.15 6.88
C ALA A 101 11.20 -0.06 6.59
N ARG A 102 11.81 0.50 7.65
CA ARG A 102 12.75 1.63 7.60
C ARG A 102 13.87 1.50 6.56
N PRO A 103 14.67 0.42 6.48
CA PRO A 103 15.79 0.33 5.53
C PRO A 103 15.33 0.36 4.07
N HIS A 104 14.19 -0.26 3.76
CA HIS A 104 13.63 -0.28 2.40
C HIS A 104 13.08 1.09 2.01
N LEU A 105 12.47 1.79 2.97
CA LEU A 105 12.00 3.15 2.77
C LEU A 105 13.16 4.14 2.60
N ALA A 106 14.24 4.00 3.37
CA ALA A 106 15.46 4.78 3.18
C ALA A 106 16.05 4.57 1.77
N ARG A 107 16.07 3.32 1.28
CA ARG A 107 16.50 3.03 -0.09
C ARG A 107 15.61 3.72 -1.13
N LEU A 108 14.30 3.75 -0.93
CA LEU A 108 13.39 4.49 -1.82
C LEU A 108 13.68 6.00 -1.83
N VAL A 109 14.00 6.61 -0.69
CA VAL A 109 14.40 8.03 -0.61
C VAL A 109 15.72 8.28 -1.35
N GLU A 110 16.68 7.36 -1.26
CA GLU A 110 17.94 7.46 -2.03
C GLU A 110 17.71 7.41 -3.54
N LEU A 111 16.79 6.54 -4.00
CA LEU A 111 16.45 6.41 -5.41
C LEU A 111 15.62 7.58 -5.95
N TYR A 112 14.80 8.20 -5.09
CA TYR A 112 13.88 9.29 -5.43
C TYR A 112 13.97 10.44 -4.42
N PRO A 113 15.09 11.17 -4.38
CA PRO A 113 15.29 12.23 -3.39
C PRO A 113 14.37 13.43 -3.63
N GLU A 114 13.84 13.65 -4.83
CA GLU A 114 12.85 14.70 -5.08
C GLU A 114 11.44 14.40 -4.52
N GLU A 115 11.15 13.15 -4.16
CA GLU A 115 9.82 12.75 -3.69
C GLU A 115 9.66 13.06 -2.19
N GLN A 116 9.12 14.25 -1.90
CA GLN A 116 8.90 14.74 -0.53
C GLN A 116 8.10 13.75 0.32
N VAL A 117 7.14 13.04 -0.27
CA VAL A 117 6.29 12.05 0.42
C VAL A 117 7.12 10.91 1.03
N LEU A 118 8.18 10.46 0.36
CA LEU A 118 9.05 9.40 0.87
C LEU A 118 9.89 9.90 2.04
N GLN A 119 10.38 11.15 1.96
CA GLN A 119 11.13 11.78 3.05
C GLN A 119 10.25 11.94 4.30
N ASP A 120 9.03 12.43 4.13
CA ASP A 120 8.08 12.64 5.22
C ASP A 120 7.68 11.31 5.87
N LEU A 121 7.46 10.26 5.06
CA LEU A 121 7.17 8.93 5.57
C LEU A 121 8.35 8.35 6.37
N LEU A 122 9.59 8.53 5.89
CA LEU A 122 10.78 8.07 6.59
C LEU A 122 10.94 8.79 7.95
N ALA A 123 10.75 10.11 7.96
CA ALA A 123 10.78 10.90 9.19
C ALA A 123 9.70 10.44 10.19
N GLN A 124 8.50 10.13 9.71
CA GLN A 124 7.43 9.61 10.56
C GLN A 124 7.77 8.23 11.14
N VAL A 125 8.33 7.31 10.33
CA VAL A 125 8.78 6.00 10.82
C VAL A 125 9.86 6.18 11.89
N ASP A 126 10.86 7.03 11.64
CA ASP A 126 11.95 7.31 12.58
C ASP A 126 11.44 7.91 13.91
N GLU A 127 10.45 8.82 13.86
CA GLU A 127 9.84 9.38 15.06
C GLU A 127 9.10 8.32 15.89
N ASN A 128 8.34 7.43 15.23
CA ASN A 128 7.60 6.37 15.91
C ASN A 128 8.55 5.37 16.59
N LEU A 129 9.65 5.01 15.94
CA LEU A 129 10.69 4.15 16.51
C LEU A 129 11.36 4.82 17.73
N GLY A 130 11.64 6.12 17.66
CA GLY A 130 12.17 6.87 18.81
C GLY A 130 11.20 6.92 20.01
N ARG A 131 9.88 6.91 19.75
CA ARG A 131 8.84 6.87 20.81
C ARG A 131 8.70 5.49 21.44
N THR A 132 8.89 4.41 20.68
CA THR A 132 8.82 3.04 21.22
C THR A 132 10.02 2.72 22.12
N GLU A 133 11.21 3.24 21.80
CA GLU A 133 12.41 3.08 22.64
C GLU A 133 12.36 3.91 23.95
N THR A 134 11.60 5.00 23.94
CA THR A 134 11.47 5.92 25.09
C THR A 134 10.22 5.66 25.93
N SER A 135 9.51 4.56 25.70
CA SER A 135 8.43 4.10 26.58
C SER A 135 9.02 3.26 27.72
N PRO A 136 9.31 3.86 28.91
CA PRO A 136 9.61 3.05 30.08
C PRO A 136 8.38 2.18 30.36
N THR A 137 8.60 0.87 30.35
CA THR A 137 7.75 -0.06 31.10
C THR A 137 7.67 0.49 32.52
N THR A 138 6.54 1.09 32.90
CA THR A 138 6.22 1.35 34.31
C THR A 138 5.92 0.01 34.94
N ASN A 139 7.00 -0.73 35.19
CA ASN A 139 7.04 -1.86 36.08
C ASN A 139 6.99 -1.30 37.51
N THR A 140 5.83 -0.76 37.91
CA THR A 140 5.56 -0.44 39.30
C THR A 140 5.15 -1.74 39.98
N THR A 141 6.17 -2.57 40.23
CA THR A 141 6.25 -3.31 41.49
C THR A 141 6.49 -2.25 42.56
N ASP A 142 5.46 -1.86 43.29
CA ASP A 142 5.65 -1.44 44.67
C ASP A 142 4.39 -1.81 45.46
N ALA A 143 4.55 -2.86 46.26
CA ALA A 143 3.67 -3.17 47.37
C ALA A 143 3.90 -2.13 48.48
N PRO A 144 2.91 -1.89 49.32
CA PRO A 144 3.03 -2.41 50.68
C PRO A 144 1.95 -3.44 51.05
#